data_AF-A0A430FNJ5-F1
#
_entry.id   AF-A0A430FNJ5-F1
#
_cell.length_a   1.000
_cell.length_b   1.000
_cell.length_c   1.000
_cell.angle_alpha   90.00
_cell.angle_beta   90.00
_cell.angle_gamma   90.00
#
_symmetry.space_group_name_H-M   'P 1'
#
loop_
_entity.id
_entity.type
_entity.pdbx_description
1 polymer ?
#
loop_
_entity_poly.entity_id
_entity_poly.type
_entity_poly.pdbx_seq_one_letter_code
_entity_poly.pdbx_strand_id
1 'polypeptide(L)'
;MPEVFNFAGYSIYFTALDRDHGVHVHVAYGSRHDLARFVLHSDGTVVLAHNNGKLPAKTIRRLQFFLTENYDDIIVAWRMFFGDGYHFDR
;
A
#
# COMPACT_ATOMS: atom_id res chain seq x y z
N MET A 1 13.23 -2.48 -2.46
CA MET A 1 11.81 -2.11 -2.52
C MET A 1 11.27 -2.59 -3.85
N PRO A 2 10.45 -3.65 -3.89
CA PRO A 2 9.64 -3.93 -5.05
C PRO A 2 8.62 -2.79 -5.22
N GLU A 3 8.65 -2.10 -6.35
CA GLU A 3 7.54 -1.24 -6.74
C GLU A 3 6.42 -2.15 -7.25
N VAL A 4 5.26 -2.07 -6.60
CA VAL A 4 4.09 -2.88 -6.93
C VAL A 4 3.29 -2.19 -8.03
N PHE A 5 3.13 -0.87 -7.91
CA PHE A 5 2.45 -0.04 -8.89
C PHE A 5 3.11 1.33 -9.02
N ASN A 6 2.93 1.93 -10.20
CA ASN A 6 3.07 3.37 -10.41
C ASN A 6 1.71 3.96 -10.78
N PHE A 7 1.24 4.96 -10.03
CA PHE A 7 -0.03 5.63 -10.30
C PHE A 7 0.12 7.14 -10.19
N ALA A 8 -0.10 7.84 -11.31
CA ALA A 8 -0.03 9.30 -11.39
C ALA A 8 1.29 9.89 -10.81
N GLY A 9 2.41 9.20 -11.03
CA GLY A 9 3.74 9.59 -10.54
C GLY A 9 4.02 9.20 -9.08
N TYR A 10 3.06 8.57 -8.40
CA TYR A 10 3.28 7.97 -7.09
C TYR A 10 3.70 6.51 -7.25
N SER A 11 4.81 6.15 -6.59
CA SER A 11 5.22 4.75 -6.48
C SER A 11 4.57 4.13 -5.26
N ILE A 12 3.98 2.95 -5.44
CA ILE A 12 3.32 2.15 -4.41
C ILE A 12 4.16 0.91 -4.17
N TYR A 13 4.56 0.64 -2.93
CA TYR A 13 5.57 -0.37 -2.63
C TYR A 13 5.41 -1.02 -1.26
N PHE A 14 6.10 -2.16 -1.09
CA PHE A 14 6.37 -2.80 0.19
C PHE A 14 7.88 -2.73 0.50
N THR A 15 8.25 -2.89 1.76
CA THR A 15 9.66 -3.00 2.20
C THR A 15 9.93 -4.39 2.75
N ALA A 16 11.20 -4.82 2.74
CA ALA A 16 11.55 -6.14 3.29
C ALA A 16 11.28 -6.25 4.81
N LEU A 17 11.07 -5.13 5.50
CA LEU A 17 10.78 -5.08 6.94
C LEU A 17 9.30 -5.34 7.25
N ASP A 18 8.43 -5.42 6.23
CA ASP A 18 6.99 -5.55 6.44
C ASP A 18 6.51 -7.00 6.59
N ARG A 19 7.44 -7.97 6.56
CA ARG A 19 7.14 -9.41 6.56
C ARG A 19 6.22 -9.85 7.71
N ASP A 20 6.44 -9.31 8.89
CA ASP A 20 5.73 -9.70 10.12
C ASP A 20 4.58 -8.74 10.47
N HIS A 21 4.19 -7.86 9.55
CA HIS A 21 3.07 -6.94 9.69
C HIS A 21 1.86 -7.40 8.86
N GLY A 22 0.66 -6.89 9.19
CA GLY A 22 -0.50 -7.05 8.33
C GLY A 22 -0.31 -6.38 6.96
N VAL A 23 -1.03 -6.84 5.94
CA VAL A 23 -0.87 -6.34 4.56
C VAL A 23 -1.10 -4.82 4.47
N HIS A 24 -0.12 -4.10 3.94
CA HIS A 24 -0.21 -2.66 3.72
C HIS A 24 0.70 -2.21 2.56
N VAL A 25 0.46 -1.01 2.03
CA VAL A 25 1.32 -0.38 1.03
C VAL A 25 1.83 0.97 1.51
N HIS A 26 3.04 1.32 1.08
CA HIS A 26 3.59 2.67 1.23
C HIS A 26 3.48 3.44 -0.08
N VAL A 27 3.45 4.76 0.03
CA VAL A 27 3.41 5.69 -1.10
C VAL A 27 4.66 6.56 -1.11
N ALA A 28 5.32 6.67 -2.27
CA ALA A 28 6.44 7.56 -2.53
C ALA A 28 6.15 8.50 -3.72
N TYR A 29 6.90 9.60 -3.81
CA TYR A 29 6.90 10.50 -4.96
C TYR A 29 8.31 11.04 -5.20
N GLY A 30 8.91 10.69 -6.35
CA GLY A 30 10.32 10.96 -6.62
C GLY A 30 11.23 10.32 -5.56
N SER A 31 12.12 11.10 -4.95
CA SER A 31 13.03 10.64 -3.89
C SER A 31 12.43 10.62 -2.48
N ARG A 32 11.16 11.02 -2.32
CA ARG A 32 10.50 11.07 -1.01
C ARG A 32 9.70 9.78 -0.78
N HIS A 33 10.07 9.05 0.26
CA HIS A 33 9.46 7.78 0.66
C HIS A 33 8.53 7.94 1.86
N ASP A 34 7.67 6.94 2.09
CA ASP A 34 6.70 6.86 3.21
C ASP A 34 5.83 8.12 3.37
N LEU A 35 5.36 8.69 2.25
CA LEU A 35 4.47 9.86 2.24
C LEU A 35 3.08 9.53 2.79
N ALA A 36 2.59 8.32 2.52
CA ALA A 36 1.37 7.81 3.09
C ALA A 36 1.46 6.28 3.18
N ARG A 37 0.68 5.71 4.07
CA ARG A 37 0.52 4.26 4.19
C ARG A 37 -0.95 3.90 4.20
N PHE A 38 -1.31 2.86 3.47
CA PHE A 38 -2.66 2.31 3.44
C PHE A 38 -2.61 0.84 3.88
N VAL A 39 -3.50 0.47 4.79
CA VAL A 39 -3.68 -0.90 5.27
C VAL A 39 -4.82 -1.54 4.49
N LEU A 40 -4.62 -2.80 4.11
CA LEU A 40 -5.63 -3.63 3.48
C LEU A 40 -6.26 -4.49 4.58
N HIS A 41 -7.58 -4.64 4.55
CA HIS A 41 -8.34 -5.47 5.50
C HIS A 41 -8.92 -6.69 4.81
N SER A 42 -9.23 -7.72 5.61
CA SER A 42 -9.76 -8.99 5.12
C SER A 42 -11.12 -8.89 4.40
N ASP A 43 -11.86 -7.81 4.63
CA ASP A 43 -13.16 -7.52 4.00
C ASP A 43 -13.05 -6.79 2.65
N GLY A 44 -11.82 -6.61 2.14
CA GLY A 44 -11.55 -5.89 0.89
C GLY A 44 -11.43 -4.37 1.05
N THR A 45 -11.60 -3.82 2.26
CA THR A 45 -11.44 -2.39 2.48
C THR A 45 -9.96 -1.99 2.54
N VAL A 46 -9.69 -0.76 2.08
CA VAL A 46 -8.35 -0.15 2.13
C VAL A 46 -8.45 1.16 2.87
N VAL A 47 -7.68 1.32 3.94
CA VAL A 47 -7.80 2.46 4.88
C VAL A 47 -6.46 3.16 5.04
N LEU A 48 -6.49 4.50 5.06
CA LEU A 48 -5.31 5.32 5.33
C LEU A 48 -4.85 5.12 6.79
N ALA A 49 -3.62 4.65 6.98
CA ALA A 49 -3.00 4.54 8.30
C ALA A 49 -2.29 5.84 8.71
N HIS A 50 -1.55 6.47 7.78
CA HIS A 50 -0.92 7.76 8.03
C HIS A 50 -0.71 8.57 6.74
N ASN A 51 -0.50 9.88 6.89
CA ASN A 51 -0.23 10.84 5.81
C ASN A 51 0.93 11.79 6.19
N ASN A 52 2.12 11.22 6.45
CA ASN A 52 3.31 11.98 6.82
C ASN A 52 3.75 12.99 5.74
N GLY A 53 3.47 12.66 4.48
CA GLY A 53 3.76 13.47 3.30
C GLY A 53 2.85 14.67 3.10
N LYS A 54 1.80 14.83 3.93
CA LYS A 54 0.79 15.89 3.84
C LYS A 54 0.13 15.94 2.46
N LEU A 55 -0.17 14.77 1.89
CA LEU A 55 -0.85 14.66 0.61
C LEU A 55 -2.25 15.30 0.71
N PRO A 56 -2.71 16.03 -0.32
CA PRO A 56 -4.05 16.58 -0.35
C PRO A 56 -5.11 15.48 -0.25
N ALA A 57 -6.25 15.78 0.40
CA ALA A 57 -7.34 14.82 0.59
C ALA A 57 -7.86 14.22 -0.73
N LYS A 58 -7.89 15.01 -1.82
CA LYS A 58 -8.25 14.53 -3.16
C LYS A 58 -7.29 13.45 -3.66
N THR A 59 -6.00 13.60 -3.41
CA THR A 59 -4.97 12.62 -3.77
C THR A 59 -5.13 11.35 -2.95
N ILE A 60 -5.34 11.46 -1.64
CA ILE A 60 -5.60 10.31 -0.75
C ILE A 60 -6.78 9.50 -1.26
N ARG A 61 -7.91 10.15 -1.56
CA ARG A 61 -9.12 9.45 -2.06
C ARG A 61 -8.87 8.72 -3.38
N ARG A 62 -8.08 9.32 -4.29
CA ARG A 62 -7.73 8.68 -5.57
C ARG A 62 -6.81 7.48 -5.39
N LEU A 63 -5.82 7.60 -4.50
CA LEU A 63 -4.93 6.50 -4.16
C LEU A 63 -5.72 5.37 -3.51
N GLN A 64 -6.55 5.67 -2.51
CA GLN A 64 -7.37 4.69 -1.83
C GLN A 64 -8.31 3.96 -2.80
N PHE A 65 -9.00 4.70 -3.67
CA PHE A 65 -9.83 4.10 -4.72
C PHE A 65 -9.01 3.17 -5.63
N PHE A 66 -7.87 3.64 -6.14
CA PHE A 66 -6.99 2.82 -6.97
C PHE A 66 -6.55 1.54 -6.25
N LEU A 67 -6.15 1.63 -4.98
CA LEU A 67 -5.72 0.48 -4.19
C LEU A 67 -6.87 -0.51 -3.93
N THR A 68 -8.09 -0.02 -3.68
CA THR A 68 -9.27 -0.88 -3.52
C THR A 68 -9.60 -1.62 -4.83
N GLU A 69 -9.54 -0.94 -5.97
CA GLU A 69 -9.80 -1.58 -7.27
C GLU A 69 -8.73 -2.62 -7.66
N ASN A 70 -7.51 -2.50 -7.12
CA ASN A 70 -6.39 -3.42 -7.38
C ASN A 70 -6.07 -4.29 -6.15
N TYR A 71 -7.03 -4.47 -5.25
CA TYR A 71 -6.82 -5.16 -3.97
C TYR A 71 -6.22 -6.55 -4.16
N ASP A 72 -6.81 -7.37 -5.02
CA ASP A 72 -6.36 -8.76 -5.25
C ASP A 72 -4.94 -8.81 -5.81
N ASP A 73 -4.58 -7.89 -6.70
CA ASP A 73 -3.23 -7.81 -7.27
C ASP A 73 -2.19 -7.43 -6.20
N ILE A 74 -2.55 -6.56 -5.24
CA ILE A 74 -1.69 -6.23 -4.09
C ILE A 74 -1.46 -7.47 -3.22
N ILE A 75 -2.52 -8.26 -2.96
CA ILE A 75 -2.40 -9.53 -2.21
C ILE A 75 -1.51 -10.52 -2.94
N VAL A 76 -1.68 -10.68 -4.25
CA VAL A 76 -0.82 -11.55 -5.07
C VAL A 76 0.63 -11.10 -5.01
N ALA A 77 0.90 -9.81 -5.17
CA ALA A 77 2.25 -9.26 -5.08
C ALA A 77 2.88 -9.46 -3.69
N TRP A 78 2.09 -9.27 -2.62
CA TRP A 78 2.53 -9.52 -1.25
C TRP A 78 2.91 -10.99 -1.05
N ARG A 79 2.06 -11.92 -1.50
CA ARG A 79 2.30 -13.37 -1.42
C ARG A 79 3.53 -13.80 -2.22
N MET A 80 3.72 -13.24 -3.41
CA MET A 80 4.91 -13.51 -4.23
C MET A 80 6.20 -13.05 -3.53
N PHE A 81 6.13 -11.97 -2.74
CA PHE A 81 7.31 -11.40 -2.09
C PHE A 81 7.60 -12.00 -0.71
N PHE A 82 6.59 -12.27 0.12
CA PHE A 82 6.75 -12.76 1.50
C PHE A 82 6.33 -14.22 1.71
N GLY A 83 5.60 -14.82 0.78
CA GLY A 83 5.00 -16.14 0.89
C GLY A 83 3.54 -16.13 1.36
N ASP A 84 2.95 -17.32 1.48
CA ASP A 84 1.51 -17.49 1.80
C ASP A 84 1.16 -17.30 3.29
N GLY A 85 2.15 -17.11 4.16
CA GLY A 85 1.94 -16.91 5.61
C GLY A 85 1.56 -15.48 6.02
N TYR A 86 0.91 -14.72 5.14
CA TYR A 86 0.51 -13.35 5.43
C TYR A 86 -0.77 -13.29 6.28
N HIS A 87 -1.02 -12.14 6.90
CA HIS A 87 -2.21 -11.88 7.70
C HIS A 87 -2.71 -10.45 7.50
N PHE A 88 -3.92 -10.19 7.99
CA PHE A 88 -4.48 -8.84 8.09
C PHE A 88 -4.51 -8.47 9.58
N ASP A 89 -4.17 -7.21 9.91
CA ASP A 89 -4.19 -6.74 11.30
C ASP A 89 -5.62 -6.65 11.89
N ARG A 90 -6.63 -6.56 11.00
CA ARG A 90 -8.06 -6.59 11.30
C ARG A 90 -8.85 -7.16 10.13
#